data_AF-A0A9E2JJS3-F1
#
_entry.id   AF-A0A9E2JJS3-F1
#
_cell.length_a   1.000
_cell.length_b   1.000
_cell.length_c   1.000
_cell.angle_alpha   90.00
_cell.angle_beta   90.00
_cell.angle_gamma   90.00
#
_symmetry.space_group_name_H-M   'P 1'
#
loop_
_entity.id
_entity.type
_entity.pdbx_description
1 polymer ?
#
loop_
_entity_poly.entity_id
_entity_poly.type
_entity_poly.pdbx_seq_one_letter_code
_entity_poly.pdbx_strand_id
1 'polypeptide(L)'
;MNKLYLYKPISKTPLEIIEEFRKENPKYQNQKLAYAGRLDPMAEGLLLVLVEEECKKRKEYEKLDKEYEFEVLLGISTDTFDVMGKITKINLEEIKILPKKITEIIKKYKGEILQEYPPYSSPKVNGKPLFWWARKNRLNEIKIPSKKIRIYDLRFKSKTVVNSKELLETVHNRIEKVNGDFRQGE
;
A
#
# COMPACT_ATOMS: atom_id res chain seq x y z
N MET A 1 -9.88 1.26 -27.08
CA MET A 1 -9.99 1.77 -25.69
C MET A 1 -8.59 2.09 -25.20
N ASN A 2 -8.35 3.31 -24.71
CA ASN A 2 -7.00 3.78 -24.36
C ASN A 2 -6.67 3.63 -22.86
N LYS A 3 -7.65 3.16 -22.08
CA LYS A 3 -7.59 2.93 -20.63
C LYS A 3 -8.44 1.70 -20.30
N LEU A 4 -8.04 0.99 -19.26
CA LEU A 4 -8.70 -0.19 -18.72
C LEU A 4 -8.87 0.00 -17.21
N TYR A 5 -10.01 -0.43 -16.69
CA TYR A 5 -10.34 -0.38 -15.27
C TYR A 5 -10.41 -1.82 -14.79
N LEU A 6 -9.32 -2.32 -14.21
CA LEU A 6 -9.22 -3.68 -13.74
C LEU A 6 -9.45 -3.73 -12.22
N TYR A 7 -9.85 -4.87 -11.69
CA TYR A 7 -9.88 -5.11 -10.25
C TYR A 7 -8.64 -5.91 -9.85
N LYS A 8 -7.87 -5.41 -8.89
CA LYS A 8 -6.76 -6.16 -8.28
C LYS A 8 -7.26 -6.78 -6.98
N PRO A 9 -7.45 -8.11 -6.88
CA PRO A 9 -7.73 -8.75 -5.60
C PRO A 9 -6.53 -8.66 -4.65
N ILE A 10 -6.79 -8.93 -3.37
CA ILE A 10 -5.72 -9.17 -2.38
C ILE A 10 -4.82 -10.28 -2.92
N SER A 11 -3.54 -10.17 -2.57
CA SER A 11 -2.46 -11.11 -2.81
C SER A 11 -1.81 -11.10 -4.19
N LYS A 12 -2.40 -10.42 -5.17
CA LYS A 12 -1.78 -10.20 -6.48
C LYS A 12 -1.10 -8.84 -6.56
N THR A 13 -0.05 -8.75 -7.34
CA THR A 13 0.59 -7.50 -7.74
C THR A 13 -0.12 -6.87 -8.93
N PRO A 14 0.03 -5.55 -9.16
CA PRO A 14 -0.48 -4.90 -10.38
C PRO A 14 0.06 -5.52 -11.68
N LEU A 15 1.28 -6.06 -11.66
CA LEU A 15 1.88 -6.68 -12.85
C LEU A 15 1.21 -8.02 -13.17
N GLU A 16 0.99 -8.86 -12.16
CA GLU A 16 0.29 -10.14 -12.34
C GLU A 16 -1.11 -9.93 -12.94
N ILE A 17 -1.85 -8.91 -12.49
CA ILE A 17 -3.17 -8.58 -13.07
C ILE A 17 -3.07 -8.17 -14.54
N ILE A 18 -2.06 -7.40 -14.93
CA ILE A 18 -1.85 -7.03 -16.33
C ILE A 18 -1.51 -8.28 -17.18
N GLU A 19 -0.73 -9.20 -16.64
CA GLU A 19 -0.34 -10.44 -17.34
C GLU A 19 -1.51 -11.41 -17.48
N GLU A 20 -2.32 -11.59 -16.44
CA GLU A 20 -3.57 -12.37 -16.49
C GLU A 20 -4.55 -11.78 -17.50
N PHE A 21 -4.78 -10.46 -17.43
CA PHE A 21 -5.64 -9.77 -18.38
C PHE A 21 -5.19 -9.96 -19.83
N ARG A 22 -3.87 -9.94 -20.10
CA ARG A 22 -3.32 -10.21 -21.44
C ARG A 22 -3.59 -11.63 -21.93
N LYS A 23 -3.49 -12.64 -21.05
CA LYS A 23 -3.78 -14.05 -21.41
C LYS A 23 -5.23 -14.23 -21.84
N GLU A 24 -6.15 -13.58 -21.13
CA GLU A 24 -7.58 -13.64 -21.42
C GLU A 24 -7.99 -12.75 -22.61
N ASN A 25 -7.16 -11.78 -22.98
CA ASN A 25 -7.46 -10.81 -24.04
C ASN A 25 -6.28 -10.69 -25.04
N PRO A 26 -6.15 -11.64 -25.98
CA PRO A 26 -5.01 -11.69 -26.92
C PRO A 26 -4.77 -10.40 -27.72
N LYS A 27 -5.81 -9.59 -27.95
CA LYS A 27 -5.69 -8.28 -28.60
C LYS A 27 -4.73 -7.31 -27.90
N TYR A 28 -4.48 -7.49 -26.60
CA TYR A 28 -3.57 -6.68 -25.79
C TYR A 28 -2.19 -7.33 -25.58
N GLN A 29 -1.95 -8.53 -26.12
CA GLN A 29 -0.72 -9.29 -25.88
C GLN A 29 0.54 -8.52 -26.32
N ASN A 30 0.47 -7.88 -27.49
CA ASN A 30 1.55 -7.06 -28.05
C ASN A 30 1.43 -5.57 -27.71
N GLN A 31 0.42 -5.20 -26.91
CA GLN A 31 0.19 -3.80 -26.57
C GLN A 31 0.98 -3.39 -25.33
N LYS A 32 1.48 -2.17 -25.32
CA LYS A 32 2.09 -1.58 -24.12
C LYS A 32 1.01 -1.28 -23.10
N LEU A 33 1.14 -1.87 -21.91
CA LEU A 33 0.25 -1.65 -20.78
C LEU A 33 1.04 -1.13 -19.59
N ALA A 34 0.51 -0.12 -18.89
CA ALA A 34 1.12 0.41 -17.67
C ALA A 34 0.04 0.80 -16.65
N TYR A 35 0.14 0.31 -15.42
CA TYR A 35 -0.73 0.77 -14.34
C TYR A 35 -0.37 2.21 -13.92
N ALA A 36 -1.37 2.96 -13.49
CA ALA A 36 -1.24 4.33 -12.98
C ALA A 36 -1.72 4.41 -11.52
N GLY A 37 -0.76 4.28 -10.60
CA GLY A 37 -1.02 4.06 -9.18
C GLY A 37 -0.77 2.60 -8.83
N ARG A 38 0.16 2.38 -7.88
CA ARG A 38 0.47 1.04 -7.37
C ARG A 38 -0.48 0.72 -6.23
N LEU A 39 -1.08 -0.47 -6.28
CA LEU A 39 -1.70 -1.11 -5.12
C LEU A 39 -0.74 -2.17 -4.60
N ASP A 40 -0.47 -2.17 -3.30
CA ASP A 40 0.37 -3.17 -2.67
C ASP A 40 -0.31 -4.56 -2.68
N PRO A 41 0.44 -5.66 -2.51
CA PRO A 41 -0.13 -7.01 -2.56
C PRO A 41 -1.31 -7.19 -1.59
N MET A 42 -1.22 -6.63 -0.39
CA MET A 42 -2.28 -6.66 0.63
C MET A 42 -3.47 -5.74 0.37
N ALA A 43 -3.34 -4.75 -0.51
CA ALA A 43 -4.45 -3.90 -0.90
C ALA A 43 -5.29 -4.59 -1.98
N GLU A 44 -6.53 -4.15 -2.17
CA GLU A 44 -7.33 -4.54 -3.32
C GLU A 44 -8.13 -3.35 -3.85
N GLY A 45 -8.78 -3.53 -5.00
CA GLY A 45 -9.65 -2.52 -5.58
C GLY A 45 -9.28 -2.15 -7.00
N LEU A 46 -9.64 -0.92 -7.38
CA LEU A 46 -9.51 -0.43 -8.74
C LEU A 46 -8.04 -0.24 -9.14
N LEU A 47 -7.63 -0.92 -10.22
CA LEU A 47 -6.35 -0.77 -10.90
C LEU A 47 -6.56 -0.11 -12.26
N LEU A 48 -6.19 1.17 -12.37
CA LEU A 48 -6.20 1.89 -13.64
C LEU A 48 -5.00 1.47 -14.50
N VAL A 49 -5.27 0.90 -15.67
CA VAL A 49 -4.25 0.48 -16.65
C VAL A 49 -4.37 1.31 -17.92
N LEU A 50 -3.26 1.91 -18.32
CA LEU A 50 -3.13 2.74 -19.52
C LEU A 50 -2.63 1.87 -20.68
N VAL A 51 -3.07 2.21 -21.89
CA VAL A 51 -2.81 1.43 -23.10
C VAL A 51 -2.06 2.29 -24.12
N GLU A 52 -1.02 1.71 -24.73
CA GLU A 52 -0.22 2.32 -25.80
C GLU A 52 0.28 3.73 -25.45
N GLU A 53 -0.08 4.72 -26.28
CA GLU A 53 0.32 6.12 -26.16
C GLU A 53 -0.13 6.75 -24.84
N GLU A 54 -1.24 6.28 -24.26
CA GLU A 54 -1.74 6.80 -23.00
C GLU A 54 -0.78 6.50 -21.83
N CYS A 55 0.06 5.46 -21.95
CA CYS A 55 1.12 5.16 -20.97
C CYS A 55 2.08 6.33 -20.77
N LYS A 56 2.27 7.19 -21.78
CA LYS A 56 3.15 8.37 -21.70
C LYS A 56 2.62 9.40 -20.70
N LYS A 57 1.29 9.42 -20.47
CA LYS A 57 0.61 10.33 -19.53
C LYS A 57 0.47 9.77 -18.11
N ARG A 58 1.11 8.62 -17.79
CA ARG A 58 0.99 7.95 -16.48
C ARG A 58 1.12 8.88 -15.28
N LYS A 59 2.05 9.84 -15.31
CA LYS A 59 2.28 10.79 -14.21
C LYS A 59 1.08 11.70 -13.95
N GLU A 60 0.25 11.98 -14.95
CA GLU A 60 -0.97 12.78 -14.79
C GLU A 60 -2.04 11.96 -14.07
N TYR A 61 -2.21 10.70 -14.46
CA TYR A 61 -3.13 9.77 -13.80
C TYR A 61 -2.74 9.46 -12.34
N GLU A 62 -1.44 9.38 -12.06
CA GLU A 62 -0.94 9.22 -10.69
C GLU A 62 -1.27 10.40 -9.77
N LYS A 63 -1.60 11.58 -10.33
CA LYS A 63 -2.02 12.77 -9.57
C LYS A 63 -3.52 12.88 -9.33
N LEU A 64 -4.35 12.05 -9.97
CA LEU A 64 -5.79 12.02 -9.69
C LEU A 64 -6.03 11.77 -8.19
N ASP A 65 -7.18 12.19 -7.67
CA ASP A 65 -7.52 11.86 -6.29
C ASP A 65 -7.81 10.36 -6.14
N LYS A 66 -7.57 9.82 -4.95
CA LYS A 66 -7.84 8.42 -4.62
C LYS A 66 -8.61 8.34 -3.32
N GLU A 67 -9.52 7.38 -3.25
CA GLU A 67 -10.23 7.00 -2.04
C GLU A 67 -9.75 5.63 -1.59
N TYR A 68 -9.54 5.48 -0.29
CA TYR A 68 -9.10 4.23 0.31
C TYR A 68 -9.98 3.91 1.51
N GLU A 69 -10.30 2.63 1.65
CA GLU A 69 -10.82 2.04 2.87
C GLU A 69 -9.75 1.12 3.44
N PHE A 70 -9.47 1.26 4.73
CA PHE A 70 -8.40 0.52 5.38
C PHE A 70 -8.73 0.27 6.85
N GLU A 71 -8.12 -0.79 7.37
CA GLU A 71 -8.16 -1.16 8.78
C GLU A 71 -6.79 -0.94 9.39
N VAL A 72 -6.74 -0.50 10.66
CA VAL A 72 -5.49 -0.32 11.40
C VAL A 72 -5.57 -1.15 12.67
N LEU A 73 -4.58 -2.04 12.84
CA LEU A 73 -4.41 -2.78 14.07
C LEU A 73 -3.67 -1.91 15.10
N LEU A 74 -4.28 -1.68 16.25
CA LEU A 74 -3.71 -0.82 17.29
C LEU A 74 -2.78 -1.60 18.21
N GLY A 75 -1.71 -0.94 18.63
CA GLY A 75 -0.75 -1.47 19.60
C GLY A 75 0.31 -2.41 19.01
N ILE A 76 0.37 -2.56 17.69
CA ILE A 76 1.42 -3.30 16.99
C ILE A 76 1.97 -2.40 15.88
N SER A 77 3.29 -2.32 15.78
CA SER A 77 3.98 -1.68 14.66
C SER A 77 4.83 -2.69 13.91
N THR A 78 4.89 -2.56 12.60
CA THR A 78 5.74 -3.38 11.73
C THR A 78 6.70 -2.50 10.94
N ASP A 79 7.76 -3.09 10.37
CA ASP A 79 8.75 -2.35 9.58
C ASP A 79 8.27 -1.98 8.16
N THR A 80 7.24 -2.65 7.65
CA THR A 80 6.58 -2.34 6.37
C THR A 80 5.35 -1.46 6.52
N PHE A 81 4.89 -1.22 7.74
CA PHE A 81 3.63 -0.55 8.09
C PHE A 81 2.36 -1.29 7.62
N ASP A 82 2.48 -2.58 7.32
CA ASP A 82 1.34 -3.47 7.07
C ASP A 82 1.54 -4.85 7.74
N VAL A 83 0.59 -5.75 7.52
CA VAL A 83 0.57 -7.10 8.11
C VAL A 83 1.67 -8.01 7.55
N MET A 84 2.35 -7.64 6.47
CA MET A 84 3.43 -8.44 5.88
C MET A 84 4.80 -8.16 6.52
N GLY A 85 4.90 -7.09 7.30
CA GLY A 85 6.14 -6.70 7.96
C GLY A 85 6.47 -7.53 9.20
N LYS A 86 7.69 -7.35 9.69
CA LYS A 86 8.11 -7.88 10.98
C LYS A 86 7.66 -6.95 12.08
N ILE A 87 7.19 -7.51 13.19
CA ILE A 87 6.83 -6.73 14.37
C ILE A 87 8.08 -6.02 14.89
N THR A 88 8.00 -4.70 15.01
CA THR A 88 9.07 -3.83 15.53
C THR A 88 8.75 -3.31 16.93
N LYS A 89 7.47 -3.21 17.28
CA LYS A 89 7.01 -2.70 18.57
C LYS A 89 5.65 -3.27 18.92
N ILE A 90 5.45 -3.58 20.21
CA ILE A 90 4.15 -3.89 20.79
C ILE A 90 3.91 -2.87 21.92
N ASN A 91 2.77 -2.17 21.87
CA ASN A 91 2.33 -1.22 22.90
C ASN A 91 0.82 -1.32 23.12
N LEU A 92 0.40 -2.17 24.05
CA LEU A 92 -1.02 -2.44 24.29
C LEU A 92 -1.74 -1.29 25.03
N GLU A 93 -1.02 -0.33 25.61
CA GLU A 93 -1.63 0.84 26.26
C GLU A 93 -2.34 1.74 25.25
N GLU A 94 -1.82 1.83 24.03
CA GLU A 94 -2.39 2.64 22.95
C GLU A 94 -3.80 2.17 22.56
N ILE A 95 -4.11 0.88 22.74
CA ILE A 95 -5.43 0.28 22.47
C ILE A 95 -6.54 0.96 23.29
N LYS A 96 -6.23 1.37 24.53
CA LYS A 96 -7.19 1.99 25.45
C LYS A 96 -7.40 3.48 25.16
N ILE A 97 -6.37 4.15 24.64
CA ILE A 97 -6.33 5.61 24.49
C ILE A 97 -6.89 6.03 23.13
N LEU A 98 -6.49 5.36 22.05
CA LEU A 98 -6.74 5.83 20.69
C LEU A 98 -8.23 5.90 20.31
N PRO A 99 -9.11 4.95 20.71
CA PRO A 99 -10.53 5.04 20.38
C PRO A 99 -11.19 6.31 20.93
N LYS A 100 -10.72 6.81 22.08
CA LYS A 100 -11.24 8.04 22.70
C LYS A 100 -10.75 9.31 22.00
N LYS A 101 -9.64 9.22 21.25
CA LYS A 101 -8.99 10.35 20.56
C LYS A 101 -9.17 10.32 19.04
N ILE A 102 -9.86 9.32 18.49
CA ILE A 102 -9.92 9.11 17.04
C ILE A 102 -10.48 10.34 16.30
N THR A 103 -11.47 11.02 16.87
CA THR A 103 -12.06 12.24 16.30
C THR A 103 -11.05 13.39 16.22
N GLU A 104 -10.23 13.58 17.25
CA GLU A 104 -9.17 14.60 17.27
C GLU A 104 -8.07 14.29 16.27
N ILE A 105 -7.66 13.02 16.21
CA ILE A 105 -6.67 12.52 15.25
C ILE A 105 -7.16 12.78 13.82
N ILE A 106 -8.40 12.42 13.52
CA ILE A 106 -8.99 12.64 12.19
C ILE A 106 -8.98 14.12 11.82
N LYS A 107 -9.37 15.01 12.75
CA LYS A 107 -9.32 16.46 12.52
C LYS A 107 -7.91 16.95 12.22
N LYS A 108 -6.89 16.43 12.94
CA LYS A 108 -5.48 16.82 12.75
C LYS A 108 -4.95 16.45 11.37
N TYR A 109 -5.40 15.33 10.79
CA TYR A 109 -4.88 14.84 9.51
C TYR A 109 -5.59 15.43 8.28
N LYS A 110 -6.76 16.06 8.42
CA LYS A 110 -7.43 16.76 7.31
C LYS A 110 -6.60 17.96 6.84
N GLY A 111 -6.44 18.11 5.53
CA GLY A 111 -5.66 19.19 4.92
C GLY A 111 -4.29 18.75 4.41
N GLU A 112 -3.37 19.70 4.31
CA GLU A 112 -2.02 19.44 3.79
C GLU A 112 -1.09 18.96 4.90
N ILE A 113 -0.39 17.85 4.66
CA ILE A 113 0.61 17.31 5.58
C ILE A 113 1.88 16.92 4.82
N LEU A 114 3.02 16.99 5.52
CA LEU A 114 4.27 16.42 5.04
C LEU A 114 4.38 14.97 5.54
N GLN A 115 4.41 14.02 4.62
CA GLN A 115 4.47 12.59 4.92
C GLN A 115 5.82 12.02 4.49
N GLU A 116 6.54 11.41 5.43
CA GLU A 116 7.71 10.59 5.10
C GLU A 116 7.30 9.31 4.38
N TYR A 117 8.10 8.87 3.42
CA TYR A 117 7.84 7.61 2.75
C TYR A 117 8.15 6.43 3.70
N PRO A 118 7.28 5.40 3.74
CA PRO A 118 7.60 4.14 4.42
C PRO A 118 8.92 3.56 3.88
N PRO A 119 9.74 2.90 4.71
CA PRO A 119 11.01 2.32 4.26
C PRO A 119 10.86 1.37 3.06
N TYR A 120 9.77 0.61 2.99
CA TYR A 120 9.47 -0.31 1.89
C TYR A 120 8.72 0.38 0.74
N SER A 121 9.27 1.50 0.23
CA SER A 121 8.66 2.28 -0.85
C SER A 121 9.53 2.37 -2.12
N SER A 122 8.89 2.68 -3.25
CA SER A 122 9.55 2.81 -4.58
C SER A 122 10.34 4.10 -4.87
N PRO A 123 10.19 5.25 -4.17
CA PRO A 123 10.99 6.44 -4.45
C PRO A 123 12.49 6.15 -4.41
N LYS A 124 13.25 6.80 -5.30
CA LYS A 124 14.69 6.59 -5.39
C LYS A 124 15.45 7.60 -4.53
N VAL A 125 16.45 7.11 -3.81
CA VAL A 125 17.44 7.90 -3.07
C VAL A 125 18.81 7.44 -3.53
N ASN A 126 19.66 8.37 -3.99
CA ASN A 126 20.99 8.08 -4.53
C ASN A 126 20.95 6.97 -5.61
N GLY A 127 20.01 7.07 -6.55
CA GLY A 127 19.85 6.15 -7.68
C GLY A 127 19.17 4.81 -7.36
N LYS A 128 18.96 4.46 -6.09
CA LYS A 128 18.38 3.18 -5.66
C LYS A 128 17.01 3.37 -4.99
N PRO A 129 16.03 2.46 -5.21
CA PRO A 129 14.74 2.54 -4.52
C PRO A 129 14.87 2.48 -2.99
N LEU A 130 14.00 3.15 -2.24
CA LEU A 130 14.04 3.19 -0.77
C LEU A 130 13.95 1.79 -0.15
N PHE A 131 13.10 0.91 -0.69
CA PHE A 131 13.01 -0.48 -0.25
C PHE A 131 14.33 -1.26 -0.40
N TRP A 132 15.21 -0.89 -1.34
CA TRP A 132 16.53 -1.51 -1.49
C TRP A 132 17.41 -1.18 -0.28
N TRP A 133 17.39 0.07 0.18
CA TRP A 133 18.11 0.52 1.37
C TRP A 133 17.57 -0.16 2.64
N ALA A 134 16.25 -0.28 2.75
CA ALA A 134 15.59 -0.99 3.86
C ALA A 134 16.03 -2.45 3.94
N ARG A 135 15.99 -3.18 2.81
CA ARG A 135 16.41 -4.59 2.73
C ARG A 135 17.89 -4.82 3.05
N LYS A 136 18.72 -3.80 2.88
CA LYS A 136 20.15 -3.86 3.19
C LYS A 136 20.49 -3.39 4.60
N ASN A 137 19.51 -2.99 5.41
CA ASN A 137 19.72 -2.38 6.74
C ASN A 137 20.60 -1.12 6.69
N ARG A 138 20.42 -0.28 5.65
CA ARG A 138 21.25 0.92 5.39
C ARG A 138 20.43 2.22 5.38
N LEU A 139 19.31 2.25 6.09
CA LEU A 139 18.44 3.45 6.13
C LEU A 139 19.11 4.61 6.87
N ASN A 140 19.99 4.34 7.82
CA ASN A 140 20.79 5.33 8.54
C ASN A 140 21.82 6.08 7.66
N GLU A 141 22.10 5.57 6.45
CA GLU A 141 23.04 6.19 5.51
C GLU A 141 22.36 7.21 4.58
N ILE A 142 21.04 7.33 4.65
CA ILE A 142 20.27 8.19 3.76
C ILE A 142 19.24 9.01 4.54
N LYS A 143 18.82 10.13 3.95
CA LYS A 143 17.63 10.85 4.42
C LYS A 143 16.39 10.24 3.77
N ILE A 144 15.45 9.78 4.58
CA ILE A 144 14.15 9.29 4.08
C ILE A 144 13.43 10.47 3.40
N PRO A 145 13.00 10.33 2.13
CA PRO A 145 12.30 11.39 1.44
C PRO A 145 10.93 11.63 2.07
N SER A 146 10.40 12.83 1.91
CA SER A 146 9.04 13.18 2.28
C SER A 146 8.30 13.76 1.08
N LYS A 147 6.98 13.60 1.07
CA LYS A 147 6.09 14.21 0.08
C LYS A 147 5.01 15.03 0.77
N LYS A 148 4.65 16.16 0.19
CA LYS A 148 3.46 16.91 0.57
C LYS A 148 2.25 16.17 0.03
N ILE A 149 1.28 15.85 0.89
CA ILE A 149 0.01 15.23 0.51
C ILE A 149 -1.14 16.05 1.07
N ARG A 150 -2.33 15.86 0.49
CA ARG A 150 -3.57 16.46 0.98
C ARG A 150 -4.57 15.36 1.28
N ILE A 151 -5.10 15.37 2.50
CA ILE A 151 -6.21 14.52 2.90
C ILE A 151 -7.47 15.38 2.81
N TYR A 152 -8.29 15.15 1.78
CA TYR A 152 -9.53 15.90 1.56
C TYR A 152 -10.59 15.54 2.58
N ASP A 153 -10.76 14.24 2.84
CA ASP A 153 -11.66 13.72 3.84
C ASP A 153 -11.07 12.48 4.50
N LEU A 154 -11.47 12.26 5.74
CA LEU A 154 -11.09 11.10 6.54
C LEU A 154 -12.25 10.81 7.49
N ARG A 155 -12.78 9.59 7.40
CA ARG A 155 -13.97 9.16 8.14
C ARG A 155 -13.66 7.91 8.94
N PHE A 156 -13.97 7.95 10.23
CA PHE A 156 -14.01 6.73 11.05
C PHE A 156 -15.29 5.97 10.75
N LYS A 157 -15.18 4.70 10.35
CA LYS A 157 -16.34 3.86 10.06
C LYS A 157 -16.79 3.06 11.28
N SER A 158 -15.91 2.21 11.78
CA SER A 158 -16.22 1.30 12.87
C SER A 158 -14.95 0.90 13.63
N LYS A 159 -15.16 0.28 14.79
CA LYS A 159 -14.12 -0.40 15.56
C LYS A 159 -14.62 -1.78 15.91
N THR A 160 -13.76 -2.77 15.71
CA THR A 160 -13.93 -4.12 16.19
C THR A 160 -12.82 -4.46 17.19
N VAL A 161 -13.06 -5.43 18.05
CA VAL A 161 -12.05 -6.01 18.92
C VAL A 161 -11.95 -7.48 18.53
N VAL A 162 -10.75 -7.91 18.18
CA VAL A 162 -10.43 -9.30 17.84
C VAL A 162 -9.53 -9.88 18.91
N ASN A 163 -9.70 -11.15 19.23
CA ASN A 163 -8.77 -11.82 20.13
C ASN A 163 -7.49 -12.21 19.40
N SER A 164 -6.43 -12.52 20.15
CA SER A 164 -5.12 -12.81 19.58
C SER A 164 -5.12 -14.03 18.65
N LYS A 165 -5.98 -15.02 18.90
CA LYS A 165 -6.07 -16.23 18.08
C LYS A 165 -6.68 -15.93 16.71
N GLU A 166 -7.82 -15.26 16.67
CA GLU A 166 -8.49 -14.84 15.43
C GLU A 166 -7.62 -13.89 14.60
N LEU A 167 -6.92 -12.97 15.28
CA LEU A 167 -5.97 -12.08 14.63
C LEU A 167 -4.83 -12.86 13.97
N LEU A 168 -4.24 -13.81 14.70
CA LEU A 168 -3.14 -14.63 14.20
C LEU A 168 -3.58 -15.44 12.98
N GLU A 169 -4.74 -16.10 13.06
CA GLU A 169 -5.33 -16.84 11.93
C GLU A 169 -5.58 -15.92 10.72
N THR A 170 -6.11 -14.71 10.94
CA THR A 170 -6.34 -13.73 9.87
C THR A 170 -5.03 -13.29 9.21
N VAL A 171 -4.00 -13.01 10.00
CA VAL A 171 -2.68 -12.61 9.49
C VAL A 171 -2.03 -13.74 8.70
N HIS A 172 -2.01 -14.97 9.21
CA HIS A 172 -1.49 -16.14 8.50
C HIS A 172 -2.21 -16.35 7.16
N ASN A 173 -3.55 -16.39 7.17
CA ASN A 173 -4.35 -16.57 5.96
C ASN A 173 -4.11 -15.48 4.91
N ARG A 174 -3.79 -14.25 5.32
CA ARG A 174 -3.47 -13.15 4.39
C ARG A 174 -2.06 -13.32 3.82
N ILE A 175 -1.07 -13.61 4.66
CA ILE A 175 0.33 -13.77 4.24
C ILE A 175 0.48 -14.96 3.29
N GLU A 176 -0.11 -16.11 3.61
CA GLU A 176 -0.02 -17.34 2.80
C GLU A 176 -0.57 -17.19 1.38
N LYS A 177 -1.47 -16.22 1.15
CA LYS A 177 -2.02 -15.95 -0.19
C LYS A 177 -1.06 -15.19 -1.09
N VAL A 178 -0.05 -14.51 -0.52
CA VAL A 178 0.89 -13.71 -1.31
C VAL A 178 2.07 -14.57 -1.71
N ASN A 179 2.27 -14.67 -3.02
CA ASN A 179 3.45 -15.33 -3.57
C ASN A 179 4.57 -14.30 -3.75
N GLY A 180 5.82 -14.69 -3.50
CA GLY A 180 7.01 -13.88 -3.80
C GLY A 180 7.70 -13.28 -2.58
N ASP A 181 8.86 -12.65 -2.83
CA ASP A 181 9.67 -12.02 -1.78
C ASP A 181 9.13 -10.63 -1.42
N PHE A 182 7.96 -10.64 -0.78
CA PHE A 182 7.29 -9.46 -0.21
C PHE A 182 7.45 -9.38 1.31
N ARG A 183 8.11 -10.40 1.92
CA ARG A 183 8.16 -10.78 3.36
C ARG A 183 6.81 -11.34 3.83
N GLN A 184 6.70 -12.44 4.59
CA GLN A 184 7.60 -13.12 5.52
C GLN A 184 8.03 -14.53 5.06
N GLY A 185 9.32 -14.83 5.27
CA GLY A 185 9.93 -16.18 5.22
C GLY A 185 11.02 -16.34 6.30
N GLU A 186 10.96 -15.48 7.33
CA GLU A 186 11.88 -15.38 8.47
C GLU A 186 11.08 -15.19 9.76
#